data_AF-T1GLF5-F1
#
_entry.id   AF-T1GLF5-F1
#
_cell.length_a   1.000
_cell.length_b   1.000
_cell.length_c   1.000
_cell.angle_alpha   90.00
_cell.angle_beta   90.00
_cell.angle_gamma   90.00
#
_symmetry.space_group_name_H-M   'P 1'
#
loop_
_entity.id
_entity.type
_entity.pdbx_description
1 polymer ?
#
loop_
_entity_poly.entity_id
_entity_poly.type
_entity_poly.pdbx_seq_one_letter_code
_entity_poly.pdbx_strand_id
1 'polypeptide(L)'
;MTILVPGGRVYFEDKYNNDSIFPNKCVPSFQKIYKIALDMNKNRKQYFPIFGICLGFQLLLCSSNDNIQRIEGCNNEENSVPFHILESGKLFENLDMIGNPNVRYNQIYRILEETLKNSDWNILSTAEDRDGNKFVAAVEHKDYPFFGVQFHPEKSMEIQEDNN
;
A
#
# COMPACT_ATOMS: atom_id res chain seq x y z
N MET A 1 18.14 -7.83 4.60
CA MET A 1 18.04 -6.69 3.67
C MET A 1 16.57 -6.54 3.32
N THR A 2 16.03 -5.31 3.40
CA THR A 2 14.64 -5.01 3.07
C THR A 2 14.61 -4.06 1.88
N ILE A 3 13.67 -4.26 0.95
CA ILE A 3 13.40 -3.30 -0.13
C ILE A 3 12.23 -2.43 0.30
N LEU A 4 12.48 -1.12 0.38
CA LEU A 4 11.44 -0.11 0.53
C LEU A 4 11.04 0.40 -0.87
N VAL A 5 9.74 0.40 -1.15
CA VAL A 5 9.16 0.91 -2.39
C VAL A 5 8.34 2.15 -2.03
N PRO A 6 8.85 3.36 -2.27
CA PRO A 6 8.22 4.58 -1.80
C PRO A 6 6.99 4.95 -2.62
N GLY A 7 6.28 5.98 -2.15
CA GLY A 7 5.27 6.67 -2.94
C GLY A 7 5.87 7.39 -4.14
N GLY A 8 5.00 7.96 -4.98
CA GLY A 8 5.41 8.70 -6.17
C GLY A 8 4.25 8.93 -7.12
N ARG A 9 4.56 9.40 -8.33
CA ARG A 9 3.56 9.65 -9.38
C ARG A 9 4.03 9.03 -10.69
N VAL A 10 3.76 7.74 -10.84
CA VAL A 10 4.05 6.99 -12.08
C VAL A 10 2.75 6.36 -12.59
N TYR A 11 2.56 6.41 -13.91
CA TYR A 11 1.43 5.74 -14.56
C TYR A 11 1.64 4.21 -14.50
N PHE A 12 0.55 3.43 -14.51
CA PHE A 12 0.70 1.96 -14.59
C PHE A 12 0.77 1.48 -16.04
N GLU A 13 0.18 2.23 -16.96
CA GLU A 13 0.13 1.90 -18.38
C GLU A 13 0.96 2.90 -19.18
N ASP A 14 1.70 2.39 -20.16
CA ASP A 14 2.50 3.20 -21.07
C ASP A 14 1.67 4.16 -21.92
N LYS A 15 0.39 3.86 -22.16
CA LYS A 15 -0.48 4.72 -22.99
C LYS A 15 -0.75 6.11 -22.39
N TYR A 16 -0.50 6.27 -21.09
CA TYR A 16 -0.58 7.56 -20.40
C TYR A 16 0.79 8.23 -20.24
N ASN A 17 1.86 7.57 -20.70
CA ASN A 17 3.19 8.15 -20.79
C ASN A 17 3.43 8.63 -22.23
N ASN A 18 3.17 9.91 -22.48
CA ASN A 18 3.37 10.53 -23.80
C ASN A 18 4.86 10.77 -24.12
N ASP A 19 5.78 10.46 -23.20
CA ASP A 19 7.21 10.70 -23.38
C ASP A 19 7.92 9.43 -23.91
N SER A 20 8.05 9.36 -25.24
CA SER A 20 8.72 8.24 -25.92
C SER A 20 10.23 8.18 -25.64
N ILE A 21 10.83 9.27 -25.12
CA ILE A 21 12.25 9.35 -24.79
C ILE A 21 12.52 8.70 -23.42
N PHE A 22 11.54 8.76 -22.51
CA PHE A 22 11.63 8.16 -21.18
C PHE A 22 10.46 7.19 -20.94
N PRO A 23 10.53 5.95 -21.47
CA PRO A 23 9.49 4.96 -21.28
C PRO A 23 9.34 4.60 -19.80
N ASN A 24 8.13 4.18 -19.40
CA ASN A 24 7.85 3.87 -18.01
C ASN A 24 8.52 2.54 -17.62
N LYS A 25 9.70 2.65 -17.02
CA LYS A 25 10.45 1.49 -16.55
C LYS A 25 10.13 1.11 -15.11
N CYS A 26 9.31 1.89 -14.39
CA CYS A 26 9.07 1.67 -12.97
C CYS A 26 8.30 0.37 -12.73
N VAL A 27 7.14 0.22 -13.36
CA VAL A 27 6.29 -0.98 -13.24
C VAL A 27 7.04 -2.27 -13.63
N PRO A 28 7.66 -2.38 -14.83
CA PRO A 28 8.36 -3.61 -15.20
C PRO A 28 9.61 -3.87 -14.34
N SER A 29 10.27 -2.82 -13.83
CA SER A 29 11.39 -3.02 -12.89
C SER A 29 10.90 -3.56 -11.56
N PHE A 30 9.81 -3.02 -11.03
CA PHE A 30 9.24 -3.49 -9.78
C PHE A 30 8.70 -4.93 -9.90
N GLN A 31 8.05 -5.29 -11.01
CA GLN A 31 7.64 -6.68 -11.27
C GLN A 31 8.82 -7.65 -11.25
N LYS A 32 9.99 -7.25 -11.75
CA LYS A 32 11.22 -8.06 -11.65
C LYS A 32 11.69 -8.19 -10.20
N ILE A 33 11.69 -7.08 -9.44
CA ILE A 33 12.04 -7.07 -8.01
C ILE A 33 11.10 -8.00 -7.23
N TYR A 34 9.79 -7.90 -7.46
CA TYR A 34 8.79 -8.76 -6.83
C TYR A 34 9.06 -10.25 -7.10
N LYS A 35 9.33 -10.63 -8.36
CA LYS A 35 9.68 -12.01 -8.74
C LYS A 35 10.95 -12.49 -8.04
N ILE A 36 11.98 -11.64 -7.93
CA ILE A 36 13.22 -11.98 -7.22
C ILE A 36 12.94 -12.18 -5.73
N ALA A 37 12.19 -11.27 -5.09
CA ALA A 37 11.84 -11.40 -3.68
C ALA A 37 11.01 -12.66 -3.41
N LEU A 38 10.09 -13.00 -4.31
CA LEU A 38 9.30 -14.23 -4.23
C LEU A 38 10.20 -15.47 -4.32
N ASP A 39 11.15 -15.53 -5.27
CA ASP A 39 12.11 -16.63 -5.38
C ASP A 39 12.97 -16.78 -4.12
N MET A 40 13.47 -15.65 -3.59
CA MET A 40 14.31 -15.62 -2.38
C MET A 40 13.56 -16.19 -1.17
N ASN A 41 12.31 -15.78 -0.95
CA ASN A 41 11.53 -16.31 0.19
C ASN A 41 11.01 -17.73 -0.07
N LYS A 42 10.44 -18.01 -1.25
CA LYS A 42 9.76 -19.27 -1.56
C LYS A 42 10.73 -20.44 -1.79
N ASN A 43 11.71 -20.25 -2.67
CA ASN A 43 12.58 -21.33 -3.13
C ASN A 43 13.90 -21.38 -2.35
N ARG A 44 14.49 -20.21 -2.09
CA ARG A 44 15.78 -20.14 -1.38
C ARG A 44 15.65 -20.09 0.15
N LYS A 45 14.42 -19.97 0.66
CA LYS A 45 14.12 -19.90 2.10
C LYS A 45 14.91 -18.79 2.81
N GLN A 46 15.16 -17.69 2.10
CA GLN A 46 15.88 -16.53 2.62
C GLN A 46 14.90 -15.40 2.91
N TYR A 47 14.92 -14.92 4.15
CA TYR A 47 14.10 -13.79 4.58
C TYR A 47 14.45 -12.53 3.79
N PHE A 48 13.52 -12.09 2.93
CA PHE A 48 13.73 -10.96 2.03
C PHE A 48 12.47 -10.08 1.97
N PRO A 49 12.34 -9.08 2.85
CA PRO A 49 11.12 -8.29 2.94
C PRO A 49 10.96 -7.25 1.84
N ILE A 50 9.70 -6.97 1.50
CA ILE A 50 9.29 -5.80 0.71
C ILE A 50 8.36 -4.96 1.58
N PHE A 51 8.57 -3.66 1.61
CA PHE A 51 7.61 -2.72 2.20
C PHE A 51 7.21 -1.66 1.17
N GLY A 52 5.92 -1.64 0.79
CA GLY A 52 5.36 -0.68 -0.17
C GLY A 52 4.60 0.45 0.51
N ILE A 53 4.88 1.70 0.12
CA ILE A 53 4.20 2.90 0.62
C ILE A 53 3.48 3.62 -0.52
N CYS A 54 2.20 3.95 -0.34
CA CYS A 54 1.38 4.69 -1.31
C CYS A 54 1.43 4.08 -2.72
N LEU A 55 2.15 4.68 -3.69
CA LEU A 55 2.37 4.09 -5.01
C LEU A 55 3.05 2.71 -4.94
N GLY A 56 4.02 2.54 -4.03
CA GLY A 56 4.69 1.27 -3.81
C GLY A 56 3.75 0.19 -3.28
N PHE A 57 2.76 0.55 -2.47
CA PHE A 57 1.70 -0.36 -2.04
C PHE A 57 0.83 -0.81 -3.22
N GLN A 58 0.44 0.12 -4.10
CA GLN A 58 -0.31 -0.22 -5.31
C GLN A 58 0.50 -1.12 -6.25
N LEU A 59 1.78 -0.80 -6.46
CA LEU A 59 2.68 -1.60 -7.29
C LEU A 59 2.83 -3.01 -6.73
N LEU A 60 3.01 -3.15 -5.42
CA LEU A 60 3.12 -4.42 -4.71
C LEU A 60 1.88 -5.30 -4.93
N LEU A 61 0.69 -4.76 -4.68
CA LEU A 61 -0.55 -5.49 -4.82
C LEU A 61 -0.85 -5.86 -6.27
N CYS A 62 -0.81 -4.91 -7.21
CA CYS A 62 -1.09 -5.18 -8.62
C CYS A 62 -0.03 -6.08 -9.27
N SER A 63 1.21 -6.15 -8.76
CA SER A 63 2.21 -7.11 -9.25
C SER A 63 2.01 -8.53 -8.70
N SER A 64 1.22 -8.68 -7.64
CA SER A 64 0.97 -9.97 -7.00
C SER A 64 -0.18 -10.74 -7.64
N ASN A 65 -1.19 -10.04 -8.17
CA ASN A 65 -2.38 -10.64 -8.75
C ASN A 65 -3.04 -9.66 -9.73
N ASP A 66 -3.23 -10.10 -10.98
CA ASP A 66 -3.80 -9.27 -12.06
C ASP A 66 -5.27 -8.86 -11.81
N ASN A 67 -5.97 -9.53 -10.88
CA ASN A 67 -7.33 -9.17 -10.48
C ASN A 67 -7.37 -7.99 -9.50
N ILE A 68 -6.23 -7.62 -8.88
CA ILE A 68 -6.17 -6.48 -7.97
C ILE A 68 -6.06 -5.21 -8.80
N GLN A 69 -7.16 -4.48 -8.88
CA GLN A 69 -7.26 -3.24 -9.63
C GLN A 69 -7.33 -2.05 -8.69
N ARG A 70 -6.72 -0.95 -9.13
CA ARG A 70 -6.83 0.35 -8.48
C ARG A 70 -7.95 1.15 -9.11
N ILE A 71 -8.75 1.80 -8.29
CA ILE A 71 -9.90 2.59 -8.72
C ILE A 71 -9.61 4.06 -8.48
N GLU A 72 -9.92 4.89 -9.47
CA GLU A 72 -9.83 6.34 -9.36
C GLU A 72 -10.98 6.89 -8.51
N GLY A 73 -10.73 7.98 -7.78
CA GLY A 73 -11.75 8.66 -7.00
C GLY A 73 -11.52 8.50 -5.50
N CYS A 74 -10.52 9.24 -5.01
CA CYS A 74 -10.39 9.60 -3.60
C CYS A 74 -10.35 11.12 -3.51
N ASN A 75 -11.23 11.69 -2.69
CA ASN A 75 -11.21 13.12 -2.38
C ASN A 75 -10.12 13.39 -1.33
N ASN A 76 -9.03 14.06 -1.73
CA ASN A 76 -7.85 14.34 -0.89
C ASN A 76 -7.84 15.75 -0.28
N GLU A 77 -8.96 16.47 -0.26
CA GLU A 77 -8.99 17.85 0.25
C GLU A 77 -8.52 17.97 1.71
N GLU A 78 -8.62 16.91 2.51
CA GLU A 78 -7.88 16.73 3.77
C GLU A 78 -6.89 15.59 3.64
N ASN A 79 -5.60 15.91 3.84
CA ASN A 79 -4.51 14.93 3.83
C ASN A 79 -4.42 14.15 5.15
N SER A 80 -5.53 13.94 5.86
CA SER A 80 -5.59 13.33 7.19
C SER A 80 -6.97 12.69 7.35
N VAL A 81 -7.03 11.37 7.43
CA VAL A 81 -8.29 10.62 7.56
C VAL A 81 -8.15 9.56 8.66
N PRO A 82 -9.26 9.17 9.29
CA PRO A 82 -9.25 8.16 10.34
C PRO A 82 -8.75 6.82 9.81
N PHE A 83 -7.87 6.21 10.60
CA PHE A 83 -7.27 4.92 10.33
C PHE A 83 -7.87 3.86 11.25
N HIS A 84 -8.43 2.79 10.67
CA HIS A 84 -9.09 1.73 11.42
C HIS A 84 -8.32 0.42 11.28
N ILE A 85 -7.70 -0.03 12.37
CA ILE A 85 -7.11 -1.38 12.45
C ILE A 85 -8.23 -2.41 12.56
N LEU A 86 -8.15 -3.42 11.71
CA LEU A 86 -9.00 -4.61 11.75
C LEU A 86 -8.28 -5.75 12.48
N GLU A 87 -6.99 -5.91 12.21
CA GLU A 87 -6.13 -6.93 12.80
C GLU A 87 -4.71 -6.37 12.98
N SER A 88 -4.02 -6.72 14.07
CA SER A 88 -2.64 -6.26 14.28
C SER A 88 -1.66 -6.86 13.26
N GLY A 89 -1.79 -8.15 12.96
CA GLY A 89 -0.83 -8.86 12.11
C GLY A 89 0.62 -8.76 12.63
N LYS A 90 1.58 -9.08 11.76
CA LYS A 90 3.01 -8.87 12.05
C LYS A 90 3.40 -7.40 11.90
N LEU A 91 2.70 -6.67 11.02
CA LEU A 91 3.01 -5.26 10.75
C LEU A 91 2.78 -4.36 11.97
N PHE A 92 1.75 -4.64 12.77
CA PHE A 92 1.39 -3.83 13.96
C PHE A 92 1.61 -4.55 15.30
N GLU A 93 2.29 -5.71 15.31
CA GLU A 93 2.47 -6.54 16.52
C GLU A 93 3.07 -5.80 17.72
N ASN A 94 3.93 -4.80 17.47
CA ASN A 94 4.59 -3.99 18.50
C ASN A 94 4.19 -2.51 18.42
N LEU A 95 3.05 -2.19 17.81
CA LEU A 95 2.53 -0.82 17.78
C LEU A 95 1.57 -0.62 18.95
N ASP A 96 2.02 0.08 19.99
CA ASP A 96 1.13 0.62 21.03
C ASP A 96 0.37 1.81 20.44
N MET A 97 -0.78 1.53 19.83
CA MET A 97 -1.63 2.58 19.29
C MET A 97 -2.47 3.21 20.40
N ILE A 98 -2.14 4.45 20.72
CA ILE A 98 -2.94 5.30 21.60
C ILE A 98 -3.93 6.07 20.71
N GLY A 99 -5.23 5.80 20.88
CA GLY A 99 -6.32 6.51 20.19
C GLY A 99 -6.59 6.03 18.75
N ASN A 100 -7.40 6.83 18.02
CA ASN A 100 -7.67 6.66 16.59
C ASN A 100 -6.72 7.60 15.82
N PRO A 101 -5.55 7.15 15.35
CA PRO A 101 -4.63 8.04 14.67
C PRO A 101 -5.20 8.45 13.31
N ASN A 102 -4.98 9.71 12.93
CA ASN A 102 -5.17 10.11 11.56
C ASN A 102 -3.86 9.92 10.81
N VAL A 103 -3.94 9.32 9.63
CA VAL A 103 -2.77 9.08 8.78
C VAL A 103 -2.88 9.91 7.51
N ARG A 104 -1.72 10.31 6.99
CA ARG A 104 -1.69 11.19 5.81
C ARG A 104 -1.75 10.40 4.51
N TYR A 105 -2.73 10.75 3.69
CA TYR A 105 -2.85 10.25 2.31
C TYR A 105 -2.58 11.36 1.31
N ASN A 106 -2.13 10.98 0.12
CA ASN A 106 -2.03 11.86 -1.04
C ASN A 106 -2.13 11.01 -2.31
N GLN A 107 -3.33 10.55 -2.64
CA GLN A 107 -3.55 9.53 -3.66
C GLN A 107 -4.80 9.76 -4.48
N ILE A 108 -4.70 9.61 -5.79
CA ILE A 108 -5.87 9.65 -6.68
C ILE A 108 -6.51 8.26 -6.88
N TYR A 109 -5.80 7.20 -6.47
CA TYR A 109 -6.21 5.81 -6.62
C TYR A 109 -6.31 5.10 -5.27
N ARG A 110 -7.30 4.21 -5.14
CA ARG A 110 -7.51 3.32 -3.99
C ARG A 110 -7.61 1.85 -4.41
N ILE A 111 -7.36 0.95 -3.46
CA ILE A 111 -7.61 -0.48 -3.58
C ILE A 111 -8.83 -0.83 -2.73
N LEU A 112 -9.79 -1.56 -3.32
CA LEU A 112 -11.00 -1.97 -2.63
C LEU A 112 -10.83 -3.36 -2.00
N GLU A 113 -11.47 -3.56 -0.84
CA GLU A 113 -11.38 -4.79 -0.06
C GLU A 113 -11.81 -6.03 -0.86
N GLU A 114 -12.84 -5.90 -1.70
CA GLU A 114 -13.34 -7.01 -2.53
C GLU A 114 -12.31 -7.54 -3.51
N THR A 115 -11.38 -6.70 -3.98
CA THR A 115 -10.30 -7.13 -4.90
C THR A 115 -9.29 -8.04 -4.20
N LEU A 116 -9.24 -8.02 -2.86
CA LEU A 116 -8.30 -8.79 -2.04
C LEU A 116 -8.92 -10.04 -1.41
N LYS A 117 -10.25 -10.23 -1.45
CA LYS A 117 -10.95 -11.35 -0.77
C LYS A 117 -10.41 -12.73 -1.12
N ASN A 118 -9.98 -12.95 -2.37
CA ASN A 118 -9.43 -14.22 -2.85
C ASN A 118 -7.92 -14.10 -3.19
N SER A 119 -7.20 -13.23 -2.49
CA SER A 119 -5.77 -12.99 -2.70
C SER A 119 -4.90 -13.60 -1.60
N ASP A 120 -3.58 -13.52 -1.76
CA ASP A 120 -2.60 -13.96 -0.76
C ASP A 120 -2.30 -12.89 0.32
N TRP A 121 -3.18 -11.90 0.46
CA TRP A 121 -3.02 -10.77 1.38
C TRP A 121 -4.06 -10.81 2.51
N ASN A 122 -3.61 -10.49 3.71
CA ASN A 122 -4.48 -10.13 4.84
C ASN A 122 -4.66 -8.61 4.87
N ILE A 123 -5.89 -8.16 5.07
CA ILE A 123 -6.21 -6.75 5.25
C ILE A 123 -6.06 -6.43 6.73
N LEU A 124 -5.08 -5.59 7.08
CA LEU A 124 -4.81 -5.23 8.47
C LEU A 124 -5.56 -3.98 8.89
N SER A 125 -5.85 -3.08 7.95
CA SER A 125 -6.56 -1.85 8.24
C SER A 125 -7.27 -1.27 7.01
N THR A 126 -8.24 -0.42 7.29
CA THR A 126 -9.00 0.34 6.30
C THR A 126 -9.09 1.80 6.70
N ALA A 127 -9.36 2.66 5.73
CA ALA A 127 -9.65 4.07 5.94
C ALA A 127 -10.82 4.49 5.05
N GLU A 128 -11.40 5.65 5.34
CA GLU A 128 -12.53 6.22 4.62
C GLU A 128 -12.18 7.64 4.20
N ASP A 129 -12.47 8.00 2.95
CA ASP A 129 -12.35 9.40 2.52
C ASP A 129 -13.57 10.23 2.94
N ARG A 130 -13.53 11.54 2.69
CA ARG A 130 -14.61 12.47 3.07
C ARG A 130 -15.97 12.17 2.44
N ASP A 131 -15.99 11.48 1.30
CA ASP A 131 -17.21 11.13 0.60
C ASP A 131 -17.77 9.77 1.08
N GLY A 132 -17.19 9.19 2.14
CA GLY A 132 -17.59 7.91 2.70
C GLY A 132 -17.02 6.71 1.94
N ASN A 133 -16.03 6.94 1.06
CA ASN A 133 -15.45 5.86 0.28
C ASN A 133 -14.42 5.10 1.10
N LYS A 134 -14.78 3.89 1.51
CA LYS A 134 -13.86 2.98 2.19
C LYS A 134 -12.79 2.42 1.24
N PHE A 135 -11.57 2.25 1.75
CA PHE A 135 -10.46 1.64 1.04
C PHE A 135 -9.48 0.92 1.98
N VAL A 136 -8.68 0.03 1.39
CA VAL A 136 -7.64 -0.72 2.11
C VAL A 136 -6.48 0.20 2.47
N ALA A 137 -6.13 0.26 3.75
CA ALA A 137 -5.10 1.14 4.28
C ALA A 137 -3.76 0.44 4.55
N ALA A 138 -3.79 -0.83 4.99
CA ALA A 138 -2.59 -1.64 5.16
C ALA A 138 -2.87 -3.12 4.94
N VAL A 139 -1.85 -3.82 4.46
CA VAL A 139 -1.88 -5.26 4.17
C VAL A 139 -0.58 -5.93 4.58
N GLU A 140 -0.67 -7.23 4.80
CA GLU A 140 0.50 -8.11 4.85
C GLU A 140 0.25 -9.37 4.04
N HIS A 141 1.30 -9.93 3.45
CA HIS A 141 1.21 -11.18 2.71
C HIS A 141 1.14 -12.35 3.68
N LYS A 142 0.30 -13.34 3.38
CA LYS A 142 0.04 -14.51 4.24
C LYS A 142 1.32 -15.32 4.54
N ASP A 143 2.08 -15.62 3.49
CA ASP A 143 3.26 -16.49 3.60
C ASP A 143 4.63 -15.78 3.62
N TYR A 144 4.74 -14.56 3.08
CA TYR A 144 6.02 -13.89 2.85
C TYR A 144 6.09 -12.57 3.62
N PRO A 145 7.30 -12.07 3.96
CA PRO A 145 7.46 -10.81 4.68
C PRO A 145 7.25 -9.59 3.77
N PHE A 146 6.11 -9.54 3.08
CA PHE A 146 5.71 -8.42 2.25
C PHE A 146 4.60 -7.65 2.96
N PHE A 147 4.79 -6.34 3.02
CA PHE A 147 3.92 -5.44 3.74
C PHE A 147 3.64 -4.24 2.86
N GLY A 148 2.49 -3.59 3.07
CA GLY A 148 2.29 -2.31 2.45
C GLY A 148 1.25 -1.46 3.15
N VAL A 149 1.43 -0.15 3.02
CA VAL A 149 0.54 0.87 3.56
C VAL A 149 0.20 1.88 2.46
N GLN A 150 -1.06 2.27 2.40
CA GLN A 150 -1.54 3.22 1.42
C GLN A 150 -1.27 4.67 1.87
N PHE A 151 -1.15 4.91 3.19
CA PHE A 151 -0.77 6.19 3.76
C PHE A 151 0.75 6.42 3.72
N HIS A 152 1.18 7.62 4.07
CA HIS A 152 2.57 8.04 4.14
C HIS A 152 3.06 8.05 5.61
N PRO A 153 3.57 6.92 6.15
CA PRO A 153 4.12 6.88 7.51
C PRO A 153 5.38 7.75 7.67
N GLU A 154 6.01 8.16 6.57
CA GLU A 154 7.16 9.07 6.56
C GLU A 154 6.77 10.53 6.78
N LYS A 155 5.49 10.88 6.69
CA LYS A 155 4.99 12.22 6.98
C LYS A 155 4.48 12.28 8.43
N SER A 156 4.68 13.41 9.10
CA SER A 156 4.21 13.60 10.47
C SER A 156 2.72 13.32 10.59
N MET A 157 2.36 12.39 11.48
CA MET A 157 0.99 12.12 11.89
C MET A 157 0.52 13.29 12.77
N GLU A 158 -0.70 13.76 12.52
CA GLU A 158 -1.37 14.69 13.43
C GLU A 158 -2.17 13.85 14.44
N ILE A 159 -1.84 14.00 15.72
CA ILE A 159 -2.66 13.46 16.81
C ILE A 159 -3.76 14.48 17.06
N GLN A 160 -5.02 14.10 16.87
CA GLN A 160 -6.12 14.91 17.39
C GLN A 160 -6.13 14.73 18.92
N GLU A 161 -5.91 15.83 19.64
CA GLU A 161 -6.28 15.87 21.05
C GLU A 161 -7.81 15.93 21.10
N ASP A 162 -8.42 14.91 21.73
CA ASP A 162 -9.84 14.95 22.05
C ASP A 162 -10.09 16.16 22.95
N ASN A 163 -10.65 17.23 22.38
CA ASN A 163 -11.17 18.34 23.17
C ASN A 163 -12.43 17.87 23.90
N ASN A 164 -12.26 17.36 25.11
CA ASN A 164 -13.33 17.11 26.09
C ASN A 164 -14.08 18.39 26.44
#